data_AF-A0A955YKD6-F1
#
_entry.id   AF-A0A955YKD6-F1
#
_cell.length_a   1.000
_cell.length_b   1.000
_cell.length_c   1.000
_cell.angle_alpha   90.00
_cell.angle_beta   90.00
_cell.angle_gamma   90.00
#
_symmetry.space_group_name_H-M   'P 1'
#
loop_
_entity.id
_entity.type
_entity.pdbx_description
1 polymer ?
#
loop_
_entity_poly.entity_id
_entity_poly.type
_entity_poly.pdbx_seq_one_letter_code
_entity_poly.pdbx_strand_id
1 'polypeptide(L)'
;MSESTSLPLPLTELPASLHRFADPKAPGPARMMAAKGLVPVKGGDLVTLMVQLAADADAGIASAADSTLSGLPEGVLRAACEAPLPPAVLEALARKFTDRETLTEAIVMNHNTPDAAVVHVARSAGDHICEVIATNQQRLLNEPSIVEALYKNRNTRMSTADRLVELCARNGVELTGIPSFKDHVEAIQGQLIPEPTDEPLPGDQIFMDALAADADDPDAVERETVDAARDEHLEKVADKFKPLSFQIKAMTKSEKLRLAVVGDAAARALLVRDTNKGIAMAAVMSPKMTEKEAANIACSREIGEDILRYIGTRRQWLQSYELKQALLFNPKTPVGISLRFVPHMRINDLRTLAKSRSVAQPIKTVARQRLDTLDKAGRS
;
A
#
# COMPACT_ATOMS: atom_id res chain seq x y z
N MET A 1 -1.91 -13.27 10.26
CA MET A 1 -2.36 -12.00 10.86
C MET A 1 -1.67 -11.91 12.19
N SER A 2 -0.60 -11.12 12.28
CA SER A 2 0.10 -10.90 13.53
C SER A 2 -0.88 -10.34 14.56
N GLU A 3 -1.04 -11.04 15.69
CA GLU A 3 -1.91 -10.58 16.78
C GLU A 3 -1.35 -9.25 17.30
N SER A 4 -2.14 -8.18 17.16
CA SER A 4 -1.79 -6.89 17.76
C SER A 4 -1.86 -7.03 19.27
N THR A 5 -0.80 -6.65 19.94
CA THR A 5 -0.76 -6.70 21.41
C THR A 5 -1.68 -5.64 22.01
N SER A 6 -2.42 -6.00 23.07
CA SER A 6 -3.40 -5.11 23.71
C SER A 6 -2.79 -4.36 24.89
N LEU A 7 -3.02 -3.05 24.94
CA LEU A 7 -2.81 -2.21 26.13
C LEU A 7 -4.18 -1.85 26.73
N PRO A 8 -4.29 -1.64 28.06
CA PRO A 8 -3.23 -1.78 29.08
C PRO A 8 -2.82 -3.24 29.34
N LEU A 9 -1.55 -3.45 29.73
CA LEU A 9 -1.03 -4.76 30.13
C LEU A 9 -1.66 -5.24 31.45
N PRO A 10 -1.84 -6.56 31.64
CA PRO A 10 -2.21 -7.12 32.93
C PRO A 10 -1.09 -6.92 33.94
N LEU A 11 -1.44 -6.75 35.22
CA LEU A 11 -0.46 -6.50 36.30
C LEU A 11 0.61 -7.60 36.42
N THR A 12 0.29 -8.84 36.06
CA THR A 12 1.23 -9.97 36.07
C THR A 12 2.40 -9.79 35.10
N GLU A 13 2.21 -8.99 34.05
CA GLU A 13 3.23 -8.71 33.03
C GLU A 13 4.01 -7.41 33.32
N LEU A 14 3.64 -6.68 34.37
CA LEU A 14 4.32 -5.47 34.80
C LEU A 14 5.26 -5.75 35.98
N PRO A 15 6.43 -5.09 36.03
CA PRO A 15 7.28 -5.09 37.22
C PRO A 15 6.49 -4.66 38.47
N ALA A 16 6.72 -5.35 39.60
CA ALA A 16 6.02 -5.08 40.86
C ALA A 16 6.20 -3.64 41.35
N SER A 17 7.31 -2.98 40.98
CA SER A 17 7.58 -1.57 41.24
C SER A 17 6.53 -0.63 40.62
N LEU A 18 5.89 -1.04 39.52
CA LEU A 18 4.92 -0.23 38.78
C LEU A 18 3.48 -0.41 39.24
N HIS A 19 3.16 -1.50 39.95
CA HIS A 19 1.77 -1.88 40.29
C HIS A 19 1.02 -0.77 41.05
N ARG A 20 1.71 -0.08 41.95
CA ARG A 20 1.15 1.04 42.73
C ARG A 20 0.62 2.19 41.87
N PHE A 21 1.15 2.34 40.66
CA PHE A 21 0.85 3.45 39.75
C PHE A 21 0.11 3.00 38.48
N ALA A 22 0.34 1.77 38.03
CA ALA A 22 -0.18 1.24 36.77
C ALA A 22 -1.51 0.48 36.91
N ASP A 23 -1.91 0.10 38.13
CA ASP A 23 -3.20 -0.57 38.36
C ASP A 23 -4.36 0.42 38.11
N PRO A 24 -5.33 0.11 37.23
CA PRO A 24 -6.53 0.93 37.05
C PRO A 24 -7.31 1.18 38.35
N LYS A 25 -7.18 0.31 39.35
CA LYS A 25 -7.79 0.46 40.67
C LYS A 25 -6.98 1.34 41.63
N ALA A 26 -5.76 1.75 41.26
CA ALA A 26 -4.95 2.64 42.07
C ALA A 26 -5.60 4.05 42.18
N PRO A 27 -5.38 4.78 43.29
CA PRO A 27 -5.95 6.11 43.47
C PRO A 27 -5.62 7.05 42.31
N GLY A 28 -6.64 7.72 41.74
CA GLY A 28 -6.49 8.67 40.62
C GLY A 28 -5.36 9.70 40.81
N PRO A 29 -5.20 10.34 42.00
CA PRO A 29 -4.09 11.25 42.26
C PRO A 29 -2.70 10.61 42.14
N ALA A 30 -2.54 9.34 42.53
CA ALA A 30 -1.27 8.62 42.41
C ALA A 30 -0.94 8.29 40.94
N ARG A 31 -1.95 7.86 40.17
CA ARG A 31 -1.82 7.63 38.72
C ARG A 31 -1.53 8.92 37.96
N MET A 32 -2.18 10.02 38.31
CA MET A 32 -1.92 11.34 37.75
C MET A 32 -0.51 11.86 38.09
N MET A 33 -0.03 11.64 39.31
CA MET A 33 1.36 11.95 39.69
C MET A 33 2.36 11.16 38.84
N ALA A 34 2.10 9.86 38.65
CA ALA A 34 2.90 9.01 37.79
C ALA A 34 2.88 9.45 36.33
N ALA A 35 1.70 9.77 35.77
CA ALA A 35 1.52 10.26 34.40
C ALA A 35 2.28 11.56 34.13
N LYS A 36 2.57 12.37 35.16
CA LYS A 36 3.40 13.58 35.08
C LYS A 36 4.90 13.32 35.28
N GLY A 37 5.32 12.05 35.39
CA GLY A 37 6.71 11.66 35.64
C GLY A 37 7.22 11.97 37.06
N LEU A 38 6.33 12.30 38.01
CA LEU A 38 6.69 12.71 39.37
C LEU A 38 6.83 11.51 40.32
N VAL A 39 7.46 10.43 39.85
CA VAL A 39 7.65 9.16 40.58
C VAL A 39 9.11 8.70 40.51
N PRO A 40 9.60 7.94 41.50
CA PRO A 40 10.98 7.45 41.53
C PRO A 40 11.19 6.23 40.60
N VAL A 41 10.72 6.32 39.36
CA VAL A 41 10.82 5.29 38.31
C VAL A 41 11.70 5.84 37.18
N LYS A 42 12.62 5.03 36.64
CA LYS A 42 13.60 5.46 35.64
C LYS A 42 13.74 4.43 34.52
N GLY A 43 14.36 4.82 33.42
CA GLY A 43 14.71 3.91 32.32
C GLY A 43 13.50 3.23 31.70
N GLY A 44 13.64 1.94 31.36
CA GLY A 44 12.59 1.15 30.71
C GLY A 44 11.30 1.03 31.52
N ASP A 45 11.38 1.01 32.85
CA ASP A 45 10.21 0.98 33.74
C ASP A 45 9.39 2.28 33.63
N LEU A 46 10.06 3.43 33.48
CA LEU A 46 9.38 4.72 33.32
C LEU A 46 8.66 4.76 31.96
N VAL A 47 9.33 4.31 30.90
CA VAL A 47 8.73 4.25 29.55
C VAL A 47 7.53 3.31 29.53
N THR A 48 7.68 2.12 30.13
CA THR A 48 6.59 1.14 30.29
C THR A 48 5.40 1.76 31.03
N LEU A 49 5.66 2.45 32.15
CA LEU A 49 4.61 3.11 32.93
C LEU A 49 3.91 4.22 32.13
N MET A 50 4.66 5.01 31.35
CA MET A 50 4.07 6.07 30.53
C MET A 50 3.20 5.50 29.41
N VAL A 51 3.64 4.44 28.74
CA VAL A 51 2.85 3.77 27.70
C VAL A 51 1.60 3.11 28.30
N GLN A 52 1.72 2.46 29.46
CA GLN A 52 0.60 1.88 30.18
C GLN A 52 -0.46 2.94 30.54
N LEU A 53 -0.03 4.07 31.10
CA LEU A 53 -0.93 5.15 31.52
C LEU A 53 -1.48 5.94 30.33
N ALA A 54 -0.79 6.00 29.19
CA ALA A 54 -1.33 6.59 27.96
C ALA A 54 -2.54 5.82 27.41
N ALA A 55 -2.72 4.56 27.81
CA ALA A 55 -3.88 3.72 27.51
C ALA A 55 -4.93 3.68 28.65
N ASP A 56 -4.83 4.55 29.65
CA ASP A 56 -5.77 4.59 30.77
C ASP A 56 -7.18 5.00 30.32
N ALA A 57 -8.20 4.51 31.03
CA ALA A 57 -9.60 4.88 30.77
C ALA A 57 -9.90 6.35 31.11
N ASP A 58 -9.13 6.95 32.03
CA ASP A 58 -9.20 8.37 32.34
C ASP A 58 -8.43 9.19 31.30
N ALA A 59 -9.16 9.96 30.49
CA ALA A 59 -8.58 10.77 29.42
C ALA A 59 -7.57 11.84 29.91
N GLY A 60 -7.72 12.33 31.14
CA GLY A 60 -6.79 13.29 31.73
C GLY A 60 -5.46 12.65 32.09
N ILE A 61 -5.50 11.44 32.67
CA ILE A 61 -4.30 10.63 32.95
C ILE A 61 -3.62 10.23 31.64
N ALA A 62 -4.39 9.73 30.67
CA ALA A 62 -3.88 9.31 29.37
C ALA A 62 -3.16 10.45 28.64
N SER A 63 -3.78 11.63 28.56
CA SER A 63 -3.18 12.80 27.93
C SER A 63 -1.91 13.29 28.65
N ALA A 64 -1.90 13.27 29.99
CA ALA A 64 -0.72 13.65 30.77
C ALA A 64 0.45 12.68 30.55
N ALA A 65 0.19 11.38 30.57
CA ALA A 65 1.20 10.35 30.31
C ALA A 65 1.73 10.42 28.86
N ASP A 66 0.84 10.65 27.89
CA ASP A 66 1.22 10.81 26.49
C ASP A 66 2.14 12.02 26.28
N SER A 67 1.81 13.15 26.91
CA SER A 67 2.63 14.37 26.87
C SER A 67 3.99 14.15 27.53
N THR A 68 4.04 13.51 28.70
CA THR A 68 5.29 13.17 29.38
C THR A 68 6.14 12.23 28.52
N LEU A 69 5.55 11.19 27.93
CA LEU A 69 6.24 10.24 27.05
C LEU A 69 6.87 10.93 25.84
N SER A 70 6.13 11.83 25.19
CA SER A 70 6.61 12.60 24.03
C SER A 70 7.77 13.55 24.38
N GLY A 71 7.78 14.06 25.61
CA GLY A 71 8.79 14.97 26.14
C GLY A 71 10.04 14.30 26.74
N LEU A 72 10.09 12.97 26.82
CA LEU A 72 11.27 12.27 27.34
C LEU A 72 12.50 12.49 26.42
N PRO A 73 13.71 12.64 26.99
CA PRO A 73 14.93 12.74 26.21
C PRO A 73 15.15 11.50 25.33
N GLU A 74 15.63 11.70 24.11
CA GLU A 74 15.82 10.62 23.13
C GLU A 74 16.73 9.51 23.63
N GLY A 75 17.82 9.84 24.34
CA GLY A 75 18.71 8.83 24.92
C GLY A 75 18.03 7.91 25.94
N VAL A 76 17.03 8.41 26.68
CA VAL A 76 16.25 7.59 27.63
C VAL A 76 15.31 6.66 26.88
N LEU A 77 14.62 7.17 25.86
CA LEU A 77 13.73 6.38 25.01
C LEU A 77 14.51 5.30 24.27
N ARG A 78 15.65 5.65 23.67
CA ARG A 78 16.51 4.72 22.94
C ARG A 78 17.02 3.60 23.84
N ALA A 79 17.60 3.94 24.99
CA ALA A 79 18.08 2.94 25.95
C ALA A 79 16.96 2.03 26.46
N ALA A 80 15.73 2.56 26.59
CA ALA A 80 14.56 1.74 26.91
C ALA A 80 14.17 0.81 25.75
N CYS A 81 14.16 1.28 24.51
CA CYS A 81 13.88 0.47 23.33
C CYS A 81 14.92 -0.63 23.07
N GLU A 82 16.16 -0.46 23.51
CA GLU A 82 17.22 -1.49 23.44
C GLU A 82 17.09 -2.55 24.57
N ALA A 83 16.39 -2.21 25.65
CA ALA A 83 16.16 -3.11 26.78
C ALA A 83 14.99 -4.08 26.49
N PRO A 84 14.88 -5.22 27.20
CA PRO A 84 13.78 -6.18 27.01
C PRO A 84 12.45 -5.65 27.57
N LEU A 85 11.83 -4.73 26.84
CA LEU A 85 10.49 -4.21 27.16
C LEU A 85 9.41 -5.23 26.81
N PRO A 86 8.21 -5.12 27.43
CA PRO A 86 7.05 -5.89 27.01
C PRO A 86 6.70 -5.65 25.53
N PRO A 87 6.28 -6.68 24.77
CA PRO A 87 5.96 -6.54 23.35
C PRO A 87 4.93 -5.45 23.03
N ALA A 88 3.91 -5.28 23.89
CA ALA A 88 2.89 -4.24 23.72
C ALA A 88 3.41 -2.82 23.88
N VAL A 89 4.43 -2.66 24.72
CA VAL A 89 5.09 -1.37 24.90
C VAL A 89 5.89 -1.03 23.64
N LEU A 90 6.65 -1.98 23.10
CA LEU A 90 7.41 -1.81 21.86
C LEU A 90 6.50 -1.52 20.66
N GLU A 91 5.36 -2.21 20.55
CA GLU A 91 4.38 -1.93 19.50
C GLU A 91 3.78 -0.52 19.60
N ALA A 92 3.44 -0.06 20.79
CA ALA A 92 2.94 1.30 20.99
C ALA A 92 4.00 2.37 20.68
N LEU A 93 5.25 2.14 21.09
CA LEU A 93 6.37 3.03 20.76
C LEU A 93 6.63 3.09 19.26
N ALA A 94 6.58 1.95 18.56
CA ALA A 94 6.74 1.86 17.11
C ALA A 94 5.70 2.68 16.35
N ARG A 95 4.44 2.68 16.83
CA ARG A 95 3.35 3.45 16.24
C ARG A 95 3.43 4.95 16.56
N LYS A 96 4.00 5.30 17.71
CA LYS A 96 4.06 6.68 18.18
C LYS A 96 5.25 7.46 17.60
N PHE A 97 6.41 6.81 17.49
CA PHE A 97 7.67 7.47 17.14
C PHE A 97 8.16 7.11 15.74
N THR A 98 7.24 6.90 14.78
CA THR A 98 7.55 6.53 13.39
C THR A 98 8.52 7.51 12.72
N ASP A 99 8.46 8.80 13.06
CA ASP A 99 9.31 9.85 12.48
C ASP A 99 10.70 9.93 13.13
N ARG A 100 10.96 9.20 14.22
CA ARG A 100 12.25 9.21 14.93
C ARG A 100 13.05 7.98 14.55
N GLU A 101 13.88 8.12 13.51
CA GLU A 101 14.63 7.02 12.89
C GLU A 101 15.48 6.22 13.90
N THR A 102 16.22 6.90 14.78
CA THR A 102 17.06 6.29 15.83
C THR A 102 16.28 5.41 16.80
N LEU A 103 15.05 5.79 17.16
CA LEU A 103 14.18 5.02 18.03
C LEU A 103 13.57 3.84 17.28
N THR A 104 13.15 4.07 16.04
CA THR A 104 12.60 3.04 15.16
C THR A 104 13.63 1.93 14.91
N GLU A 105 14.90 2.27 14.68
CA GLU A 105 15.99 1.31 14.55
C GLU A 105 16.14 0.46 15.82
N ALA A 106 16.21 1.10 16.99
CA ALA A 106 16.31 0.40 18.28
C ALA A 106 15.13 -0.56 18.51
N ILE A 107 13.90 -0.15 18.13
CA ILE A 107 12.71 -0.98 18.25
C ILE A 107 12.78 -2.16 17.28
N VAL A 108 13.11 -1.95 16.00
CA VAL A 108 13.20 -3.04 15.01
C VAL A 108 14.25 -4.08 15.40
N MET A 109 15.38 -3.63 15.96
CA MET A 109 16.48 -4.47 16.39
C MET A 109 16.21 -5.22 17.70
N ASN A 110 15.17 -4.82 18.45
CA ASN A 110 14.79 -5.50 19.68
C ASN A 110 14.10 -6.84 19.39
N HIS A 111 14.61 -7.92 19.98
CA HIS A 111 14.10 -9.27 19.81
C HIS A 111 12.67 -9.48 20.36
N ASN A 112 12.22 -8.64 21.30
CA ASN A 112 10.86 -8.69 21.87
C ASN A 112 9.85 -7.91 21.05
N THR A 113 10.28 -7.13 20.05
CA THR A 113 9.36 -6.37 19.21
C THR A 113 8.46 -7.35 18.48
N PRO A 114 7.12 -7.21 18.52
CA PRO A 114 6.22 -8.12 17.83
C PRO A 114 6.20 -7.85 16.31
N ASP A 115 5.87 -8.86 15.51
CA ASP A 115 5.88 -8.72 14.05
C ASP A 115 4.88 -7.66 13.55
N ALA A 116 3.75 -7.48 14.24
CA ALA A 116 2.78 -6.42 13.95
C ALA A 116 3.41 -5.02 13.98
N ALA A 117 4.33 -4.78 14.92
CA ALA A 117 5.06 -3.52 15.02
C ALA A 117 6.03 -3.33 13.84
N VAL A 118 6.76 -4.39 13.46
CA VAL A 118 7.68 -4.35 12.31
C VAL A 118 6.92 -4.16 11.00
N VAL A 119 5.77 -4.81 10.82
CA VAL A 119 4.87 -4.58 9.67
C VAL A 119 4.40 -3.13 9.63
N HIS A 120 4.07 -2.53 10.79
CA HIS A 120 3.68 -1.12 10.84
C HIS A 120 4.82 -0.20 10.39
N VAL A 121 6.02 -0.39 10.96
CA VAL A 121 7.22 0.39 10.61
C VAL A 121 7.56 0.22 9.13
N ALA A 122 7.58 -1.02 8.62
CA ALA A 122 7.96 -1.35 7.24
C ALA A 122 7.12 -0.62 6.17
N ARG A 123 5.89 -0.18 6.49
CA ARG A 123 4.99 0.51 5.54
C ARG A 123 5.47 1.91 5.15
N SER A 124 6.18 2.59 6.03
CA SER A 124 6.56 4.01 5.85
C SER A 124 7.97 4.34 6.33
N ALA A 125 8.73 3.35 6.78
CA ALA A 125 10.13 3.47 7.15
C ALA A 125 10.94 4.17 6.04
N GLY A 126 11.96 4.92 6.45
CA GLY A 126 13.00 5.42 5.54
C GLY A 126 13.86 4.28 4.98
N ASP A 127 14.72 4.64 4.04
CA ASP A 127 15.60 3.71 3.32
C ASP A 127 16.44 2.84 4.27
N HIS A 128 17.19 3.47 5.19
CA HIS A 128 18.04 2.78 6.17
C HIS A 128 17.25 1.76 7.02
N ILE A 129 16.10 2.16 7.57
CA ILE A 129 15.27 1.26 8.38
C ILE A 129 14.72 0.09 7.55
N CYS A 130 14.39 0.31 6.27
CA CYS A 130 13.98 -0.78 5.37
C CYS A 130 15.09 -1.82 5.23
N GLU A 131 16.34 -1.38 5.07
CA GLU A 131 17.49 -2.27 4.99
C GLU A 131 17.72 -3.02 6.31
N VAL A 132 17.64 -2.33 7.45
CA VAL A 132 17.73 -2.96 8.78
C VAL A 132 16.70 -4.09 8.93
N ILE A 133 15.43 -3.84 8.57
CA ILE A 133 14.38 -4.88 8.60
C ILE A 133 14.71 -6.03 7.64
N ALA A 134 15.22 -5.72 6.44
CA ALA A 134 15.52 -6.68 5.39
C ALA A 134 16.70 -7.64 5.71
N THR A 135 17.47 -7.38 6.78
CA THR A 135 18.57 -8.26 7.21
C THR A 135 18.08 -9.51 7.95
N ASN A 136 16.94 -9.46 8.64
CA ASN A 136 16.46 -10.57 9.48
C ASN A 136 15.63 -11.58 8.66
N GLN A 137 16.32 -12.39 7.84
CA GLN A 137 15.67 -13.34 6.92
C GLN A 137 14.74 -14.34 7.61
N GLN A 138 15.11 -14.84 8.80
CA GLN A 138 14.28 -15.80 9.54
C GLN A 138 12.93 -15.19 9.90
N ARG A 139 12.92 -13.93 10.35
CA ARG A 139 11.70 -13.20 10.66
C ARG A 139 10.83 -12.97 9.43
N LEU A 140 11.45 -12.58 8.32
CA LEU A 140 10.75 -12.30 7.05
C LEU A 140 10.09 -13.55 6.46
N LEU A 141 10.71 -14.71 6.60
CA LEU A 141 10.15 -15.99 6.16
C LEU A 141 9.01 -16.46 7.08
N ASN A 142 9.10 -16.18 8.39
CA ASN A 142 8.08 -16.55 9.37
C ASN A 142 6.83 -15.64 9.29
N GLU A 143 7.02 -14.34 9.07
CA GLU A 143 5.93 -13.37 8.87
C GLU A 143 6.11 -12.65 7.50
N PRO A 144 5.63 -13.24 6.41
CA PRO A 144 5.80 -12.69 5.05
C PRO A 144 5.10 -11.34 4.83
N SER A 145 4.15 -10.98 5.70
CA SER A 145 3.48 -9.66 5.63
C SER A 145 4.45 -8.49 5.85
N ILE A 146 5.61 -8.73 6.49
CA ILE A 146 6.70 -7.74 6.58
C ILE A 146 7.28 -7.48 5.19
N VAL A 147 7.55 -8.54 4.42
CA VAL A 147 8.06 -8.42 3.04
C VAL A 147 7.04 -7.70 2.16
N GLU A 148 5.76 -8.03 2.28
CA GLU A 148 4.71 -7.34 1.53
C GLU A 148 4.62 -5.84 1.88
N ALA A 149 4.87 -5.48 3.14
CA ALA A 149 4.90 -4.09 3.58
C ALA A 149 6.11 -3.35 3.01
N LEU A 150 7.31 -3.94 3.08
CA LEU A 150 8.53 -3.39 2.46
C LEU A 150 8.38 -3.24 0.94
N TYR A 151 7.85 -4.24 0.25
CA TYR A 151 7.64 -4.19 -1.19
C TYR A 151 6.76 -3.00 -1.61
N LYS A 152 5.72 -2.71 -0.83
CA LYS A 152 4.77 -1.61 -1.06
C LYS A 152 5.26 -0.25 -0.55
N ASN A 153 6.32 -0.21 0.23
CA ASN A 153 6.90 1.03 0.71
C ASN A 153 7.71 1.69 -0.41
N ARG A 154 7.46 2.98 -0.63
CA ARG A 154 8.13 3.80 -1.65
C ARG A 154 9.62 3.98 -1.39
N ASN A 155 10.03 3.96 -0.12
CA ASN A 155 11.41 4.20 0.29
C ASN A 155 12.27 2.93 0.27
N THR A 156 11.67 1.75 0.13
CA THR A 156 12.46 0.51 0.03
C THR A 156 13.17 0.46 -1.32
N ARG A 157 14.45 0.12 -1.31
CA ARG A 157 15.27 -0.02 -2.53
C ARG A 157 14.70 -1.08 -3.47
N MET A 158 14.91 -0.89 -4.77
CA MET A 158 14.45 -1.84 -5.79
C MET A 158 15.20 -3.17 -5.67
N SER A 159 16.51 -3.11 -5.48
CA SER A 159 17.40 -4.24 -5.21
C SER A 159 16.95 -5.06 -4.00
N THR A 160 16.59 -4.38 -2.91
CA THR A 160 16.05 -5.04 -1.71
C THR A 160 14.70 -5.68 -1.95
N ALA A 161 13.78 -5.03 -2.66
CA ALA A 161 12.50 -5.63 -3.01
C ALA A 161 12.68 -6.92 -3.84
N ASP A 162 13.54 -6.91 -4.86
CA ASP A 162 13.83 -8.10 -5.69
C ASP A 162 14.48 -9.21 -4.87
N ARG A 163 15.44 -8.87 -4.00
CA ARG A 163 16.09 -9.81 -3.07
C ARG A 163 15.10 -10.46 -2.12
N LEU A 164 14.13 -9.72 -1.60
CA LEU A 164 13.11 -10.27 -0.71
C LEU A 164 12.10 -11.16 -1.43
N VAL A 165 11.73 -10.80 -2.67
CA VAL A 165 10.88 -11.65 -3.52
C VAL A 165 11.57 -12.97 -3.83
N GLU A 166 12.86 -12.95 -4.19
CA GLU A 166 13.62 -14.19 -4.42
C GLU A 166 13.78 -15.00 -3.14
N LEU A 167 14.09 -14.36 -2.00
CA LEU A 167 14.21 -15.06 -0.72
C LEU A 167 12.94 -15.85 -0.42
N CYS A 168 11.78 -15.23 -0.59
CA CYS A 168 10.49 -15.89 -0.38
C CYS A 168 10.27 -17.03 -1.39
N ALA A 169 10.49 -16.76 -2.68
CA ALA A 169 10.31 -17.76 -3.74
C ALA A 169 11.20 -18.99 -3.54
N ARG A 170 12.48 -18.80 -3.19
CA ARG A 170 13.44 -19.87 -2.94
C ARG A 170 13.05 -20.76 -1.75
N ASN A 171 12.40 -20.18 -0.75
CA ASN A 171 11.92 -20.88 0.44
C ASN A 171 10.47 -21.37 0.33
N GLY A 172 9.84 -21.26 -0.85
CA GLY A 172 8.46 -21.72 -1.08
C GLY A 172 7.40 -20.87 -0.38
N VAL A 173 7.71 -19.62 -0.03
CA VAL A 173 6.80 -18.67 0.60
C VAL A 173 6.14 -17.82 -0.49
N GLU A 174 4.81 -17.89 -0.61
CA GLU A 174 4.03 -17.08 -1.55
C GLU A 174 3.57 -15.77 -0.88
N LEU A 175 3.87 -14.63 -1.52
CA LEU A 175 3.48 -13.30 -1.05
C LEU A 175 2.11 -12.90 -1.61
N THR A 176 1.04 -13.34 -0.94
CA THR A 176 -0.34 -13.16 -1.39
C THR A 176 -0.79 -11.70 -1.52
N GLY A 177 -0.17 -10.79 -0.78
CA GLY A 177 -0.46 -9.37 -0.84
C GLY A 177 0.27 -8.62 -1.95
N ILE A 178 1.16 -9.28 -2.72
CA ILE A 178 1.82 -8.67 -3.88
C ILE A 178 1.06 -9.08 -5.16
N PRO A 179 0.51 -8.11 -5.91
CA PRO A 179 -0.07 -8.38 -7.22
C PRO A 179 0.90 -9.06 -8.17
N SER A 180 0.42 -10.08 -8.89
CA SER A 180 1.22 -10.79 -9.89
C SER A 180 2.56 -11.32 -9.36
N PHE A 181 2.62 -11.76 -8.09
CA PHE A 181 3.85 -12.26 -7.45
C PHE A 181 4.62 -13.28 -8.31
N LYS A 182 3.92 -14.25 -8.92
CA LYS A 182 4.54 -15.25 -9.80
C LYS A 182 5.24 -14.64 -11.01
N ASP A 183 4.64 -13.64 -11.63
CA ASP A 183 5.26 -12.91 -12.75
C ASP A 183 6.52 -12.17 -12.33
N HIS A 184 6.58 -11.71 -11.07
CA HIS A 184 7.75 -11.06 -10.47
C HIS A 184 8.86 -12.07 -10.21
N VAL A 185 8.54 -13.22 -9.62
CA VAL A 185 9.49 -14.32 -9.43
C VAL A 185 10.10 -14.74 -10.77
N GLU A 186 9.27 -14.93 -11.80
CA GLU A 186 9.74 -15.25 -13.15
C GLU A 186 10.61 -14.13 -13.76
N ALA A 187 10.32 -12.86 -13.44
CA ALA A 187 11.08 -11.72 -13.94
C ALA A 187 12.53 -11.71 -13.42
N ILE A 188 12.72 -12.11 -12.16
CA ILE A 188 14.03 -12.09 -11.49
C ILE A 188 14.75 -13.45 -11.54
N GLN A 189 14.06 -14.51 -12.00
CA GLN A 189 14.63 -15.85 -12.04
C GLN A 189 15.88 -15.89 -12.95
N GLY A 190 16.99 -16.37 -12.38
CA GLY A 190 18.27 -16.49 -13.09
C GLY A 190 19.07 -15.17 -13.19
N GLN A 191 18.58 -14.08 -12.59
CA GLN A 191 19.36 -12.86 -12.45
C GLN A 191 20.32 -12.97 -11.25
N LEU A 192 21.45 -12.26 -11.33
CA LEU A 192 22.34 -12.10 -10.19
C LEU A 192 21.70 -11.11 -9.22
N ILE A 193 21.32 -11.58 -8.04
CA ILE A 193 20.73 -10.73 -7.02
C ILE A 193 21.87 -10.01 -6.29
N PRO A 194 21.86 -8.67 -6.26
CA PRO A 194 22.86 -7.91 -5.53
C PRO A 194 22.85 -8.27 -4.04
N GLU A 195 24.04 -8.34 -3.45
CA GLU A 195 24.18 -8.47 -2.01
C GLU A 195 23.71 -7.17 -1.31
N PRO A 196 23.27 -7.25 -0.03
CA PRO A 196 22.93 -6.06 0.74
C PRO A 196 24.13 -5.11 0.83
N THR A 197 23.91 -3.84 0.50
CA THR A 197 24.91 -2.77 0.59
C THR A 197 24.41 -1.63 1.47
N ASP A 198 25.31 -0.94 2.17
CA ASP A 198 24.95 0.22 2.98
C ASP A 198 24.45 1.37 2.09
N GLU A 199 25.13 1.60 0.96
CA GLU A 199 24.75 2.62 -0.01
C GLU A 199 23.79 2.08 -1.10
N PRO A 200 22.83 2.89 -1.58
CA PRO A 200 21.95 2.50 -2.68
C PRO A 200 22.73 2.20 -3.96
N LEU A 201 22.28 1.21 -4.72
CA LEU A 201 22.86 0.90 -6.02
C LEU A 201 22.43 1.93 -7.07
N PRO A 202 23.17 2.10 -8.19
CA PRO A 202 22.76 2.99 -9.27
C PRO A 202 21.34 2.70 -9.80
N GLY A 203 20.96 1.42 -9.87
CA GLY A 203 19.61 1.00 -10.27
C GLY A 203 18.53 1.43 -9.27
N ASP A 204 18.84 1.46 -7.98
CA ASP A 204 17.91 1.92 -6.94
C ASP A 204 17.63 3.41 -7.11
N GLN A 205 18.66 4.21 -7.39
CA GLN A 205 18.48 5.64 -7.61
C GLN A 205 17.64 5.93 -8.87
N ILE A 206 17.90 5.21 -9.97
CA ILE A 206 17.10 5.34 -11.20
C ILE A 206 15.63 5.02 -10.93
N PHE A 207 15.36 3.98 -10.16
CA PHE A 207 13.98 3.62 -9.79
C PHE A 207 13.34 4.69 -8.89
N MET A 208 14.07 5.23 -7.92
CA MET A 208 13.59 6.30 -7.04
C MET A 208 13.30 7.59 -7.80
N ASP A 209 14.15 7.95 -8.76
CA ASP A 209 13.95 9.12 -9.62
C ASP A 209 12.69 8.94 -10.48
N ALA A 210 12.42 7.73 -10.98
CA ALA A 210 11.20 7.43 -11.71
C ALA A 210 9.93 7.53 -10.84
N LEU A 211 10.00 7.08 -9.57
CA LEU A 211 8.92 7.28 -8.60
C LEU A 211 8.69 8.75 -8.26
N ALA A 212 9.74 9.57 -8.22
CA ALA A 212 9.63 11.00 -7.97
C ALA A 212 8.99 11.73 -9.17
N ALA A 213 9.43 11.42 -10.39
CA ALA A 213 8.88 12.02 -11.62
C ALA A 213 7.37 11.75 -11.81
N ASP A 214 6.90 10.59 -11.36
CA ASP A 214 5.48 10.21 -11.37
C ASP A 214 4.63 11.00 -10.37
N ALA A 215 5.22 11.52 -9.28
CA ALA A 215 4.49 12.32 -8.28
C ALA A 215 4.29 13.79 -8.69
N ASP A 216 5.16 14.31 -9.57
CA ASP A 216 5.18 15.72 -10.00
C ASP A 216 4.29 16.00 -11.23
N ASP A 217 3.57 15.01 -11.78
CA ASP A 217 2.71 15.16 -12.96
C ASP A 217 1.20 15.17 -12.59
N PRO A 218 0.62 16.35 -12.26
CA PRO A 218 -0.81 16.48 -12.02
C PRO A 218 -1.68 16.35 -13.29
N ASP A 219 -1.09 16.35 -14.49
CA ASP A 219 -1.79 16.38 -15.79
C ASP A 219 -1.65 15.08 -16.61
N ALA A 220 -1.09 14.01 -16.05
CA ALA A 220 -0.89 12.71 -16.72
C ALA A 220 -2.16 11.98 -17.22
N VAL A 221 -3.35 12.57 -17.06
CA VAL A 221 -4.63 12.04 -17.57
C VAL A 221 -5.29 13.00 -18.58
N GLU A 222 -4.60 14.05 -19.04
CA GLU A 222 -5.06 14.75 -20.23
C GLU A 222 -4.90 13.82 -21.44
N ARG A 223 -6.04 13.40 -21.99
CA ARG A 223 -6.12 12.60 -23.21
C ARG A 223 -5.33 13.33 -24.29
N GLU A 224 -4.23 12.75 -24.75
CA GLU A 224 -3.67 13.08 -26.05
C GLU A 224 -4.78 12.83 -27.10
N THR A 225 -5.48 13.90 -27.47
CA THR A 225 -6.08 13.97 -28.79
C THR A 225 -4.93 13.96 -29.77
N VAL A 226 -4.84 12.86 -30.51
CA VAL A 226 -3.85 12.62 -31.55
C VAL A 226 -3.92 13.77 -32.57
N ASP A 227 -3.01 14.73 -32.46
CA ASP A 227 -2.70 15.64 -33.56
C ASP A 227 -1.33 15.26 -34.12
N ALA A 228 -1.41 14.59 -35.26
CA ALA A 228 -0.29 14.23 -36.09
C ALA A 228 0.24 15.49 -36.80
N ALA A 229 1.29 16.10 -36.25
CA ALA A 229 2.37 16.77 -36.97
C ALA A 229 3.30 17.48 -35.98
N ARG A 230 4.49 16.95 -35.72
CA ARG A 230 5.62 17.83 -35.42
C ARG A 230 6.96 17.21 -35.78
N ASP A 231 7.74 18.07 -36.42
CA ASP A 231 8.99 17.86 -37.14
C ASP A 231 10.15 17.28 -36.31
N GLU A 232 11.05 16.63 -37.05
CA GLU A 232 12.41 16.28 -36.66
C GLU A 232 13.22 17.52 -36.23
N HIS A 233 13.31 17.72 -34.91
CA HIS A 233 14.51 18.29 -34.29
C HIS A 233 14.77 17.57 -32.96
N LEU A 234 15.78 16.70 -32.98
CA LEU A 234 16.33 16.00 -31.81
C LEU A 234 17.12 17.00 -30.95
N GLU A 235 16.41 17.87 -30.24
CA GLU A 235 16.95 18.44 -29.01
C GLU A 235 17.02 17.31 -27.98
N LYS A 236 18.24 16.94 -27.59
CA LYS A 236 18.47 15.98 -26.50
C LYS A 236 17.88 16.59 -25.22
N VAL A 237 16.64 16.20 -24.91
CA VAL A 237 16.02 16.47 -23.61
C VAL A 237 17.00 15.97 -22.54
N ALA A 238 17.41 16.87 -21.65
CA ALA A 238 18.27 16.50 -20.52
C ALA A 238 17.66 15.28 -19.80
N ASP A 239 18.48 14.32 -19.38
CA ASP A 239 18.00 13.04 -18.82
C ASP A 239 16.97 13.19 -17.69
N LYS A 240 17.01 14.34 -16.99
CA LYS A 240 16.10 14.73 -15.91
C LYS A 240 14.66 15.08 -16.34
N PHE A 241 14.38 15.23 -17.63
CA PHE A 241 13.06 15.56 -18.19
C PHE A 241 12.54 14.51 -19.17
N LYS A 242 13.03 13.27 -19.09
CA LYS A 242 12.44 12.17 -19.86
C LYS A 242 11.02 11.92 -19.33
N PRO A 243 9.97 11.98 -20.18
CA PRO A 243 8.61 11.65 -19.78
C PRO A 243 8.56 10.26 -19.13
N LEU A 244 7.70 10.07 -18.13
CA LEU A 244 7.56 8.80 -17.40
C LEU A 244 7.40 7.59 -18.34
N SER A 245 6.70 7.78 -19.47
CA SER A 245 6.51 6.77 -20.50
C SER A 245 7.82 6.27 -21.15
N PHE A 246 8.83 7.13 -21.27
CA PHE A 246 10.15 6.74 -21.77
C PHE A 246 10.94 5.96 -20.72
N GLN A 247 10.86 6.39 -19.46
CA GLN A 247 11.54 5.71 -18.35
C GLN A 247 10.99 4.29 -18.16
N ILE A 248 9.66 4.14 -18.17
CA ILE A 248 8.99 2.82 -18.09
C ILE A 248 9.44 1.90 -19.22
N LYS A 249 9.66 2.39 -20.43
CA LYS A 249 10.13 1.54 -21.55
C LYS A 249 11.55 0.99 -21.32
N ALA A 250 12.38 1.72 -20.59
CA ALA A 250 13.75 1.30 -20.28
C ALA A 250 13.84 0.38 -19.04
N MET A 251 12.78 0.34 -18.22
CA MET A 251 12.71 -0.51 -17.03
C MET A 251 12.63 -2.01 -17.35
N THR A 252 13.20 -2.80 -16.45
CA THR A 252 13.07 -4.26 -16.40
C THR A 252 11.64 -4.69 -16.04
N LYS A 253 11.33 -5.98 -16.21
CA LYS A 253 10.01 -6.52 -15.89
C LYS A 253 9.71 -6.41 -14.38
N SER A 254 10.68 -6.65 -13.49
CA SER A 254 10.51 -6.54 -12.03
C SER A 254 10.27 -5.09 -11.58
N GLU A 255 11.03 -4.14 -12.14
CA GLU A 255 10.82 -2.71 -11.89
C GLU A 255 9.43 -2.26 -12.31
N LYS A 256 8.95 -2.64 -13.50
CA LYS A 256 7.59 -2.33 -13.96
C LYS A 256 6.51 -2.93 -13.04
N LEU A 257 6.69 -4.17 -12.60
CA LEU A 257 5.77 -4.84 -11.68
C LEU A 257 5.68 -4.10 -10.35
N ARG A 258 6.81 -3.68 -9.77
CA ARG A 258 6.82 -2.92 -8.54
C ARG A 258 6.29 -1.50 -8.72
N LEU A 259 6.67 -0.82 -9.81
CA LEU A 259 6.18 0.51 -10.14
C LEU A 259 4.65 0.52 -10.29
N ALA A 260 4.05 -0.53 -10.86
CA ALA A 260 2.60 -0.68 -10.93
C ALA A 260 1.91 -0.70 -9.54
N VAL A 261 2.61 -1.19 -8.51
CA VAL A 261 2.09 -1.29 -7.14
C VAL A 261 2.36 -0.02 -6.33
N VAL A 262 3.56 0.53 -6.43
CA VAL A 262 4.09 1.60 -5.57
C VAL A 262 3.90 2.99 -6.18
N GLY A 263 3.89 3.08 -7.51
CA GLY A 263 3.66 4.29 -8.28
C GLY A 263 2.26 4.87 -8.09
N ASP A 264 2.08 6.07 -8.59
CA ASP A 264 0.91 6.90 -8.55
C ASP A 264 0.04 6.68 -9.80
N ALA A 265 -0.95 7.54 -10.01
CA ALA A 265 -1.99 7.30 -11.01
C ALA A 265 -1.45 7.29 -12.44
N ALA A 266 -0.42 8.08 -12.74
CA ALA A 266 0.19 8.18 -14.06
C ALA A 266 0.89 6.88 -14.46
N ALA A 267 1.77 6.35 -13.60
CA ALA A 267 2.41 5.06 -13.79
C ALA A 267 1.39 3.94 -14.01
N ARG A 268 0.33 3.87 -13.19
CA ARG A 268 -0.73 2.86 -13.35
C ARG A 268 -1.49 3.00 -14.67
N ALA A 269 -1.80 4.23 -15.10
CA ALA A 269 -2.51 4.50 -16.35
C ALA A 269 -1.70 4.09 -17.59
N LEU A 270 -0.36 4.16 -17.51
CA LEU A 270 0.55 3.68 -18.54
C LEU A 270 0.72 2.15 -18.49
N LEU A 271 1.00 1.59 -17.30
CA LEU A 271 1.33 0.17 -17.12
C LEU A 271 0.14 -0.77 -17.35
N VAL A 272 -1.10 -0.31 -17.14
CA VAL A 272 -2.31 -1.11 -17.46
C VAL A 272 -2.45 -1.43 -18.95
N ARG A 273 -1.74 -0.68 -19.81
CA ARG A 273 -1.69 -0.89 -21.27
C ARG A 273 -0.44 -1.64 -21.71
N ASP A 274 0.41 -2.09 -20.77
CA ASP A 274 1.62 -2.82 -21.12
C ASP A 274 1.27 -4.11 -21.87
N THR A 275 2.11 -4.46 -22.84
CA THR A 275 2.01 -5.69 -23.62
C THR A 275 2.05 -6.96 -22.76
N ASN A 276 2.74 -6.91 -21.62
CA ASN A 276 2.82 -8.01 -20.68
C ASN A 276 1.58 -8.02 -19.77
N LYS A 277 0.82 -9.11 -19.84
CA LYS A 277 -0.41 -9.29 -19.05
C LYS A 277 -0.19 -9.24 -17.55
N GLY A 278 0.94 -9.75 -17.05
CA GLY A 278 1.28 -9.75 -15.63
C GLY A 278 1.47 -8.35 -15.07
N ILE A 279 2.16 -7.48 -15.82
CA ILE A 279 2.35 -6.06 -15.50
C ILE A 279 1.01 -5.31 -15.57
N ALA A 280 0.24 -5.50 -16.65
CA ALA A 280 -1.06 -4.87 -16.78
C ALA A 280 -2.02 -5.26 -15.64
N MET A 281 -2.00 -6.54 -15.25
CA MET A 281 -2.80 -7.03 -14.12
C MET A 281 -2.30 -6.45 -12.80
N ALA A 282 -0.99 -6.38 -12.56
CA ALA A 282 -0.41 -5.78 -11.37
C ALA A 282 -0.86 -4.32 -11.19
N ALA A 283 -0.92 -3.54 -12.27
CA ALA A 283 -1.38 -2.15 -12.25
C ALA A 283 -2.83 -2.01 -11.78
N VAL A 284 -3.75 -2.87 -12.24
CA VAL A 284 -5.17 -2.83 -11.83
C VAL A 284 -5.41 -3.46 -10.47
N MET A 285 -4.57 -4.41 -10.08
CA MET A 285 -4.57 -5.00 -8.74
C MET A 285 -3.92 -4.11 -7.68
N SER A 286 -3.30 -3.00 -8.07
CA SER A 286 -2.63 -2.06 -7.15
C SER A 286 -3.56 -1.63 -6.01
N PRO A 287 -3.06 -1.59 -4.75
CA PRO A 287 -3.84 -1.16 -3.60
C PRO A 287 -4.27 0.32 -3.69
N LYS A 288 -3.55 1.13 -4.48
CA LYS A 288 -3.87 2.55 -4.72
C LYS A 288 -4.90 2.78 -5.83
N MET A 289 -5.34 1.74 -6.54
CA MET A 289 -6.28 1.86 -7.66
C MET A 289 -7.66 2.35 -7.18
N THR A 290 -8.11 3.48 -7.72
CA THR A 290 -9.40 4.08 -7.39
C THR A 290 -10.52 3.68 -8.36
N GLU A 291 -11.77 3.85 -7.94
CA GLU A 291 -12.95 3.60 -8.79
C GLU A 291 -12.99 4.53 -10.02
N LYS A 292 -12.54 5.79 -9.87
CA LYS A 292 -12.44 6.76 -10.97
C LYS A 292 -11.41 6.33 -12.00
N GLU A 293 -10.23 5.89 -11.55
CA GLU A 293 -9.20 5.33 -12.44
C GLU A 293 -9.72 4.09 -13.16
N ALA A 294 -10.38 3.17 -12.44
CA ALA A 294 -10.97 1.97 -13.04
C ALA A 294 -12.01 2.30 -14.13
N ALA A 295 -12.83 3.35 -13.94
CA ALA A 295 -13.78 3.82 -14.95
C ALA A 295 -13.09 4.40 -16.19
N ASN A 296 -12.00 5.15 -15.99
CA ASN A 296 -11.18 5.68 -17.09
C ASN A 296 -10.51 4.55 -17.88
N ILE A 297 -9.97 3.54 -17.19
CA ILE A 297 -9.39 2.34 -17.80
C ILE A 297 -10.45 1.59 -18.60
N ALA A 298 -11.65 1.39 -18.03
CA ALA A 298 -12.75 0.71 -18.69
C ALA A 298 -13.26 1.42 -19.95
N CYS A 299 -13.07 2.74 -20.09
CA CYS A 299 -13.41 3.46 -21.32
C CYS A 299 -12.43 3.19 -22.47
N SER A 300 -11.18 2.79 -22.18
CA SER A 300 -10.15 2.60 -23.20
C SER A 300 -10.33 1.30 -23.98
N ARG A 301 -10.19 1.40 -25.31
CA ARG A 301 -10.27 0.25 -26.23
C ARG A 301 -8.97 -0.54 -26.31
N GLU A 302 -7.87 -0.01 -25.78
CA GLU A 302 -6.56 -0.65 -25.81
C GLU A 302 -6.47 -1.78 -24.77
N ILE A 303 -7.23 -1.66 -23.68
CA ILE A 303 -7.22 -2.57 -22.54
C ILE A 303 -7.62 -4.00 -22.93
N GLY A 304 -6.97 -4.99 -22.32
CA GLY A 304 -7.27 -6.40 -22.52
C GLY A 304 -8.55 -6.86 -21.81
N GLU A 305 -9.17 -7.92 -22.34
CA GLU A 305 -10.38 -8.53 -21.77
C GLU A 305 -10.20 -8.97 -20.31
N ASP A 306 -9.02 -9.52 -19.97
CA ASP A 306 -8.69 -10.02 -18.62
C ASP A 306 -8.77 -8.90 -17.56
N ILE A 307 -8.33 -7.69 -17.93
CA ILE A 307 -8.40 -6.51 -17.07
C ILE A 307 -9.84 -6.04 -16.87
N LEU A 308 -10.61 -5.96 -17.96
CA LEU A 308 -12.03 -5.59 -17.90
C LEU A 308 -12.84 -6.60 -17.09
N ARG A 309 -12.51 -7.89 -17.22
CA ARG A 309 -13.08 -8.97 -16.42
C ARG A 309 -12.80 -8.75 -14.93
N TYR A 310 -11.54 -8.48 -14.58
CA TYR A 310 -11.15 -8.21 -13.20
C TYR A 310 -11.92 -7.02 -12.61
N ILE A 311 -11.93 -5.87 -13.30
CA ILE A 311 -12.70 -4.68 -12.90
C ILE A 311 -14.19 -5.04 -12.71
N GLY A 312 -14.76 -5.79 -13.66
CA GLY A 312 -16.15 -6.23 -13.66
C GLY A 312 -16.54 -7.27 -12.58
N THR A 313 -15.59 -7.74 -11.78
CA THR A 313 -15.86 -8.64 -10.63
C THR A 313 -15.78 -7.94 -9.27
N ARG A 314 -15.21 -6.73 -9.20
CA ARG A 314 -15.02 -5.99 -7.95
C ARG A 314 -16.29 -5.27 -7.51
N ARG A 315 -17.01 -5.88 -6.57
CA ARG A 315 -18.30 -5.37 -6.04
C ARG A 315 -18.24 -3.92 -5.54
N GLN A 316 -17.14 -3.53 -4.91
CA GLN A 316 -16.96 -2.17 -4.37
C GLN A 316 -17.00 -1.11 -5.50
N TRP A 317 -16.29 -1.35 -6.60
CA TRP A 317 -16.26 -0.45 -7.76
C TRP A 317 -17.53 -0.50 -8.60
N LEU A 318 -18.25 -1.63 -8.58
CA LEU A 318 -19.52 -1.75 -9.29
C LEU A 318 -20.66 -0.96 -8.63
N GLN A 319 -20.41 -0.20 -7.56
CA GLN A 319 -21.40 0.73 -7.03
C GLN A 319 -21.56 1.93 -7.97
N SER A 320 -20.48 2.44 -8.58
CA SER A 320 -20.55 3.52 -9.57
C SER A 320 -21.36 3.16 -10.81
N TYR A 321 -22.23 4.09 -11.18
CA TYR A 321 -22.94 4.08 -12.44
C TYR A 321 -22.00 4.25 -13.63
N GLU A 322 -21.03 5.17 -13.52
CA GLU A 322 -20.07 5.50 -14.58
C GLU A 322 -19.22 4.28 -14.94
N LEU A 323 -18.79 3.50 -13.95
CA LEU A 323 -18.02 2.29 -14.21
C LEU A 323 -18.86 1.22 -14.93
N LYS A 324 -20.09 0.98 -14.47
CA LYS A 324 -21.02 0.05 -15.13
C LYS A 324 -21.25 0.46 -16.58
N GLN A 325 -21.44 1.76 -16.83
CA GLN A 325 -21.61 2.30 -18.17
C GLN A 325 -20.33 2.10 -19.00
N ALA A 326 -19.16 2.48 -18.49
CA ALA A 326 -17.88 2.33 -19.18
C ALA A 326 -17.63 0.87 -19.62
N LEU A 327 -17.80 -0.08 -18.71
CA LEU A 327 -17.67 -1.52 -19.00
C LEU A 327 -18.67 -1.97 -20.07
N LEU A 328 -19.92 -1.51 -19.99
CA LEU A 328 -20.98 -1.90 -20.90
C LEU A 328 -20.77 -1.40 -22.34
N PHE A 329 -20.20 -0.19 -22.50
CA PHE A 329 -19.92 0.41 -23.79
C PHE A 329 -18.60 -0.04 -24.42
N ASN A 330 -17.72 -0.69 -23.65
CA ASN A 330 -16.46 -1.22 -24.14
C ASN A 330 -16.66 -2.53 -24.93
N PRO A 331 -16.19 -2.62 -26.19
CA PRO A 331 -16.33 -3.81 -27.04
C PRO A 331 -15.63 -5.06 -26.50
N LYS A 332 -14.57 -4.90 -25.70
CA LYS A 332 -13.76 -6.01 -25.17
C LYS A 332 -14.26 -6.54 -23.82
N THR A 333 -15.31 -5.94 -23.25
CA THR A 333 -15.86 -6.45 -21.98
C THR A 333 -16.59 -7.77 -22.24
N PRO A 334 -16.33 -8.83 -21.44
CA PRO A 334 -17.02 -10.10 -21.58
C PRO A 334 -18.55 -9.92 -21.51
N VAL A 335 -19.26 -10.47 -22.50
CA VAL A 335 -20.72 -10.31 -22.63
C VAL A 335 -21.48 -10.68 -21.35
N GLY A 336 -21.06 -11.76 -20.68
CA GLY A 336 -21.68 -12.21 -19.43
C GLY A 336 -21.60 -11.19 -18.28
N ILE A 337 -20.54 -10.37 -18.25
CA ILE A 337 -20.40 -9.28 -17.27
C ILE A 337 -21.29 -8.11 -17.68
N SER A 338 -21.21 -7.69 -18.94
CA SER A 338 -21.97 -6.57 -19.48
C SER A 338 -23.49 -6.74 -19.31
N LEU A 339 -24.01 -7.94 -19.53
CA LEU A 339 -25.45 -8.23 -19.38
C LEU A 339 -25.99 -7.95 -17.97
N ARG A 340 -25.15 -8.10 -16.93
CA ARG A 340 -25.53 -7.83 -15.53
C ARG A 340 -25.79 -6.35 -15.26
N PHE A 341 -25.23 -5.46 -16.09
CA PHE A 341 -25.32 -4.02 -15.88
C PHE A 341 -26.51 -3.39 -16.61
N VAL A 342 -27.03 -4.01 -17.68
CA VAL A 342 -28.18 -3.50 -18.45
C VAL A 342 -29.39 -3.11 -17.58
N PRO A 343 -29.82 -3.89 -16.57
CA PRO A 343 -30.97 -3.53 -15.73
C PRO A 343 -30.78 -2.24 -14.90
N HIS A 344 -29.53 -1.81 -14.71
CA HIS A 344 -29.14 -0.66 -13.90
C HIS A 344 -28.94 0.61 -14.73
N MET A 345 -29.05 0.52 -16.06
CA MET A 345 -28.83 1.65 -16.96
C MET A 345 -30.04 2.58 -17.02
N ARG A 346 -29.77 3.88 -17.16
CA ARG A 346 -30.78 4.91 -17.39
C ARG A 346 -31.37 4.76 -18.79
N ILE A 347 -32.59 5.27 -18.99
CA ILE A 347 -33.36 5.12 -20.23
C ILE A 347 -32.59 5.68 -21.44
N ASN A 348 -31.96 6.84 -21.31
CA ASN A 348 -31.17 7.44 -22.38
C ASN A 348 -30.00 6.55 -22.79
N ASP A 349 -29.31 5.95 -21.82
CA ASP A 349 -28.18 5.05 -22.09
C ASP A 349 -28.64 3.74 -22.71
N LEU A 350 -29.79 3.20 -22.30
CA LEU A 350 -30.41 2.04 -22.94
C LEU A 350 -30.75 2.31 -24.41
N ARG A 351 -31.30 3.49 -24.73
CA ARG A 351 -31.57 3.92 -26.12
C ARG A 351 -30.28 4.01 -26.93
N THR A 352 -29.23 4.58 -26.36
CA THR A 352 -27.91 4.66 -27.00
C THR A 352 -27.32 3.27 -27.23
N LEU A 353 -27.43 2.38 -26.24
CA LEU A 353 -26.90 1.03 -26.31
C LEU A 353 -27.60 0.18 -27.38
N ALA A 354 -28.93 0.29 -27.48
CA ALA A 354 -29.73 -0.42 -28.48
C ALA A 354 -29.34 -0.07 -29.95
N LYS A 355 -28.71 1.11 -30.14
CA LYS A 355 -28.27 1.63 -31.45
C LYS A 355 -26.75 1.55 -31.65
N SER A 356 -25.97 1.33 -30.59
CA SER A 356 -24.51 1.40 -30.66
C SER A 356 -23.93 0.33 -31.60
N ARG A 357 -22.89 0.68 -32.36
CA ARG A 357 -22.11 -0.26 -33.19
C ARG A 357 -21.01 -0.96 -32.41
N SER A 358 -20.53 -0.38 -31.31
CA SER A 358 -19.40 -0.92 -30.53
C SER A 358 -19.79 -2.08 -29.62
N VAL A 359 -21.07 -2.28 -29.35
CA VAL A 359 -21.57 -3.24 -28.36
C VAL A 359 -21.96 -4.56 -29.04
N ALA A 360 -21.76 -5.68 -28.37
CA ALA A 360 -22.15 -7.01 -28.86
C ALA A 360 -23.68 -7.14 -29.03
N GLN A 361 -24.11 -7.90 -30.04
CA GLN A 361 -25.53 -8.06 -30.40
C GLN A 361 -26.44 -8.55 -29.25
N PRO A 362 -26.02 -9.52 -28.40
CA PRO A 362 -26.86 -9.97 -27.29
C PRO A 362 -27.24 -8.84 -26.33
N ILE A 363 -26.32 -7.92 -26.06
CA ILE A 363 -26.54 -6.80 -25.14
C ILE A 363 -27.56 -5.81 -25.75
N LYS A 364 -27.50 -5.58 -27.06
CA LYS A 364 -28.49 -4.72 -27.76
C LYS A 364 -29.89 -5.30 -27.69
N THR A 365 -30.02 -6.62 -27.87
CA THR A 365 -31.31 -7.31 -27.78
C THR A 365 -31.92 -7.16 -26.39
N VAL A 366 -31.13 -7.39 -25.33
CA VAL A 366 -31.61 -7.25 -23.94
C VAL A 366 -31.96 -5.79 -23.62
N ALA A 367 -31.20 -4.82 -24.12
CA ALA A 367 -31.53 -3.40 -23.95
C ALA A 367 -32.84 -3.00 -24.64
N ARG A 368 -33.12 -3.50 -25.86
CA ARG A 368 -34.41 -3.28 -26.53
C ARG A 368 -35.58 -3.88 -25.76
N GLN A 369 -35.44 -5.14 -25.34
CA GLN A 369 -36.46 -5.81 -24.51
C GLN A 369 -36.72 -5.03 -23.21
N ARG A 370 -35.67 -4.48 -22.59
CA ARG A 370 -35.80 -3.67 -21.39
C ARG A 370 -36.54 -2.36 -21.66
N LEU A 371 -36.24 -1.66 -22.76
CA LEU A 371 -36.96 -0.45 -23.18
C LEU A 371 -38.44 -0.76 -23.44
N ASP A 372 -38.75 -1.80 -24.20
CA ASP A 372 -40.14 -2.21 -24.49
C ASP A 372 -40.92 -2.52 -23.20
N THR A 373 -40.26 -3.11 -22.21
CA THR A 373 -40.87 -3.42 -20.90
C THR A 373 -41.14 -2.14 -20.10
N LEU A 374 -40.24 -1.15 -20.16
CA LEU A 374 -40.41 0.14 -19.48
C LEU A 374 -41.50 0.99 -20.15
N ASP A 375 -41.58 0.96 -21.48
CA ASP A 375 -42.61 1.64 -22.27
C ASP A 375 -44.00 1.05 -21.97
N LYS A 376 -44.14 -0.28 -21.94
CA LYS A 376 -45.37 -0.98 -21.53
C LYS A 376 -45.78 -0.68 -20.09
N ALA A 377 -44.82 -0.38 -19.22
CA ALA A 377 -45.06 -0.01 -17.82
C ALA A 377 -45.35 1.50 -17.62
N GLY A 378 -45.35 2.31 -18.68
CA GLY A 378 -45.57 3.75 -18.61
C GLY A 378 -44.44 4.53 -17.92
N ARG A 379 -43.21 3.98 -17.92
CA ARG A 379 -42.03 4.56 -17.26
C ARG A 379 -40.99 5.10 -18.27
N SER A 380 -41.43 5.42 -19.49
CA SER A 380 -40.62 5.76 -20.68
C SER A 380 -39.99 7.15 -20.66
#